data_AF-A0A161YP29-F1
#
_entry.id   AF-A0A161YP29-F1
#
_cell.length_a   1.000
_cell.length_b   1.000
_cell.length_c   1.000
_cell.angle_alpha   90.00
_cell.angle_beta   90.00
_cell.angle_gamma   90.00
#
_symmetry.space_group_name_H-M   'P 1'
#
loop_
_entity.id
_entity.type
_entity.pdbx_description
1 polymer ?
#
loop_
_entity_poly.entity_id
_entity_poly.type
_entity_poly.pdbx_seq_one_letter_code
_entity_poly.pdbx_strand_id
1 'polypeptide(L)'
;MQRGINPHVGFVAGWLILLDYVFVPSLLYSLVAAWCVELVPAVPFVAWIILFVVINTTINVRGIESTAKADWVMFIIEIGILLFFIIMGLKFVFSGGGAGELSINPFYQPGKINLGFIASATSIACLSFLVFDGISTLAEETVNPEKTVGRGILISLVAIGIIFILQTYVATLFCQIGRTPIKVQNSLMLLHLLQVNASRLYFLW
;
A
#
# COMPACT_ATOMS: atom_id res chain seq x y z
N MET A 1 7.24 15.25 -22.86
CA MET A 1 8.41 15.96 -22.27
C MET A 1 9.50 16.34 -23.30
N GLN A 2 9.83 15.51 -24.31
CA GLN A 2 10.92 15.81 -25.27
C GLN A 2 10.77 17.08 -26.14
N ARG A 3 9.58 17.68 -26.22
CA ARG A 3 9.32 18.87 -27.04
C ARG A 3 9.18 20.19 -26.25
N GLY A 4 9.35 20.17 -24.93
CA GLY A 4 8.94 21.30 -24.07
C GLY A 4 10.03 22.22 -23.53
N ILE A 5 11.21 21.70 -23.12
CA ILE A 5 12.13 22.49 -22.26
C ILE A 5 13.60 22.42 -22.71
N ASN A 6 14.22 21.23 -22.84
CA ASN A 6 15.61 21.06 -23.30
C ASN A 6 15.91 19.57 -23.59
N PRO A 7 16.65 19.20 -24.66
CA PRO A 7 17.03 17.82 -24.96
C PRO A 7 17.71 17.06 -23.80
N HIS A 8 18.59 17.73 -23.04
CA HIS A 8 19.28 17.12 -21.89
C HIS A 8 18.34 16.83 -20.72
N VAL A 9 17.37 17.72 -20.47
CA VAL A 9 16.35 17.51 -19.43
C VAL A 9 15.41 16.37 -19.82
N GLY A 10 15.07 16.25 -21.11
CA GLY A 10 14.31 15.11 -21.64
C GLY A 10 15.06 13.77 -21.51
N PHE A 11 16.39 13.78 -21.70
CA PHE A 11 17.23 12.60 -21.50
C PHE A 11 17.26 12.15 -20.03
N VAL A 12 17.48 13.09 -19.10
CA VAL A 12 17.46 12.79 -17.65
C VAL A 12 16.07 12.31 -17.21
N ALA A 13 15.00 12.95 -17.69
CA ALA A 13 13.64 12.50 -17.40
C ALA A 13 13.37 11.07 -17.89
N GLY A 14 13.86 10.69 -19.07
CA GLY A 14 13.75 9.32 -19.57
C GLY A 14 14.47 8.31 -18.68
N TRP A 15 15.68 8.63 -18.21
CA TRP A 15 16.41 7.79 -17.26
C TRP A 15 15.68 7.65 -15.92
N LEU A 16 15.12 8.73 -15.40
CA LEU A 16 14.35 8.70 -14.15
C LEU A 16 13.10 7.83 -14.26
N ILE A 17 12.39 7.89 -15.40
CA ILE A 17 11.24 7.01 -15.67
C ILE A 17 11.71 5.56 -15.72
N LEU A 18 12.76 5.23 -16.48
CA LEU A 18 13.26 3.84 -16.54
C LEU A 18 13.64 3.30 -15.16
N LEU A 19 14.27 4.12 -14.32
CA LEU A 19 14.58 3.73 -12.94
C LEU A 19 13.31 3.50 -12.12
N ASP A 20 12.29 4.34 -12.25
CA ASP A 20 11.01 4.18 -11.56
C ASP A 20 10.35 2.84 -11.91
N TYR A 21 10.32 2.47 -13.20
CA TYR A 21 9.78 1.19 -13.68
C TYR A 21 10.52 -0.04 -13.12
N VAL A 22 11.80 0.09 -12.73
CA VAL A 22 12.57 -1.00 -12.10
C VAL A 22 12.40 -1.01 -10.58
N PHE A 23 12.43 0.16 -9.95
CA PHE A 23 12.38 0.28 -8.49
C PHE A 23 11.00 0.04 -7.92
N VAL A 24 9.93 0.52 -8.56
CA VAL A 24 8.56 0.39 -8.04
C VAL A 24 8.15 -1.09 -7.89
N PRO A 25 8.26 -1.96 -8.91
CA PRO A 25 7.91 -3.38 -8.75
C PRO A 25 8.82 -4.10 -7.75
N SER A 26 10.12 -3.77 -7.76
CA SER A 26 11.10 -4.35 -6.83
C SER A 26 10.76 -4.03 -5.37
N LEU A 27 10.35 -2.79 -5.10
CA LEU A 27 9.90 -2.34 -3.79
C LEU A 27 8.62 -3.07 -3.37
N LEU A 28 7.63 -3.17 -4.26
CA LEU A 28 6.36 -3.84 -3.97
C LEU A 28 6.56 -5.34 -3.68
N TYR A 29 7.38 -6.05 -4.46
CA TYR A 29 7.71 -7.46 -4.17
C TYR A 29 8.42 -7.62 -2.84
N SER A 30 9.30 -6.69 -2.47
CA SER A 30 9.99 -6.72 -1.18
C SER A 30 9.03 -6.52 0.00
N LEU A 31 8.05 -5.63 -0.14
CA LEU A 31 7.02 -5.41 0.89
C LEU A 31 6.13 -6.64 1.07
N VAL A 32 5.64 -7.22 -0.03
CA VAL A 32 4.80 -8.42 0.03
C VAL A 32 5.57 -9.61 0.59
N ALA A 33 6.81 -9.82 0.15
CA ALA A 33 7.66 -10.90 0.68
C ALA A 33 7.92 -10.75 2.19
N ALA A 34 8.10 -9.51 2.68
CA ALA A 34 8.25 -9.26 4.11
C ALA A 34 6.99 -9.68 4.90
N TRP A 35 5.80 -9.42 4.38
CA TRP A 35 4.55 -9.87 4.99
C TRP A 35 4.39 -11.39 4.94
N CYS A 36 4.76 -12.03 3.83
CA CYS A 36 4.65 -13.48 3.70
C CYS A 36 5.61 -14.25 4.61
N VAL A 37 6.80 -13.73 4.89
CA VAL A 37 7.73 -14.33 5.86
C VAL A 37 7.14 -14.31 7.28
N GLU A 38 6.43 -13.25 7.65
CA GLU A 38 5.73 -13.19 8.95
C GLU A 38 4.57 -14.20 9.03
N LEU A 39 3.89 -14.48 7.90
CA LEU A 39 2.81 -15.47 7.84
C LEU A 39 3.33 -16.91 7.83
N VAL A 40 4.42 -17.17 7.11
CA VAL A 40 5.04 -18.50 7.00
C VAL A 40 6.55 -18.38 7.20
N PRO A 41 7.03 -18.39 8.46
CA PRO A 41 8.44 -18.22 8.79
C PRO A 41 9.36 -19.31 8.25
N ALA A 42 8.79 -20.46 7.87
CA ALA A 42 9.53 -21.59 7.31
C ALA A 42 10.07 -21.32 5.89
N VAL A 43 9.51 -20.34 5.17
CA VAL A 43 9.90 -20.03 3.79
C VAL A 43 10.78 -18.77 3.78
N PRO A 44 11.99 -18.82 3.19
CA PRO A 44 12.90 -17.67 3.19
C PRO A 44 12.40 -16.54 2.29
N PHE A 45 12.77 -15.31 2.64
CA PHE A 45 12.40 -14.08 1.92
C PHE A 45 12.63 -14.14 0.40
N VAL A 46 13.79 -14.66 -0.03
CA VAL A 46 14.14 -14.75 -1.45
C VAL A 46 13.21 -15.70 -2.22
N ALA A 47 12.75 -16.78 -1.59
CA ALA A 47 11.83 -17.71 -2.23
C ALA A 47 10.48 -17.06 -2.52
N TRP A 48 9.99 -16.20 -1.62
CA TRP A 48 8.78 -15.41 -1.85
C TRP A 48 8.94 -14.45 -3.03
N ILE A 49 10.06 -13.70 -3.10
CA ILE A 49 10.32 -12.81 -4.24
C ILE A 49 10.31 -13.57 -5.56
N ILE A 50 11.05 -14.68 -5.65
CA ILE A 50 11.12 -15.49 -6.88
C ILE A 50 9.71 -15.99 -7.26
N LEU A 51 8.94 -16.46 -6.29
CA LEU A 51 7.58 -16.95 -6.51
C LEU A 51 6.67 -15.85 -7.08
N PHE A 52 6.67 -14.66 -6.49
CA PHE A 52 5.85 -13.54 -6.98
C PHE A 52 6.29 -13.06 -8.37
N VAL A 53 7.60 -12.98 -8.62
CA VAL A 53 8.13 -12.60 -9.93
C VAL A 53 7.69 -13.62 -10.98
N VAL A 54 7.87 -14.92 -10.72
CA VAL A 54 7.50 -15.98 -11.68
C VAL A 54 6.00 -15.95 -11.97
N ILE A 55 5.15 -15.82 -10.94
CA ILE A 55 3.70 -15.75 -11.12
C ILE A 55 3.32 -14.53 -11.97
N ASN A 56 3.79 -13.33 -11.62
CA ASN A 56 3.45 -12.11 -12.34
C ASN A 56 3.97 -12.14 -13.78
N THR A 57 5.22 -12.55 -14.02
CA THR A 57 5.75 -12.72 -15.37
C THR A 57 4.92 -13.71 -16.17
N THR A 58 4.49 -14.81 -15.55
CA THR A 58 3.69 -15.86 -16.19
C THR A 58 2.28 -15.38 -16.57
N ILE A 59 1.69 -14.48 -15.79
CA ILE A 59 0.41 -13.82 -16.11
C ILE A 59 0.63 -12.79 -17.22
N ASN A 60 1.65 -11.95 -17.11
CA ASN A 60 1.96 -10.89 -18.08
C ASN A 60 2.24 -11.44 -19.48
N VAL A 61 2.94 -12.59 -19.59
CA VAL A 61 3.25 -13.24 -20.88
C VAL A 61 2.00 -13.83 -21.55
N ARG A 62 0.93 -14.15 -20.80
CA ARG A 62 -0.32 -14.70 -21.35
C ARG A 62 -1.25 -13.65 -21.96
N GLY A 63 -0.84 -12.38 -21.96
CA GLY A 63 -1.53 -11.30 -22.65
C GLY A 63 -2.34 -10.38 -21.72
N ILE A 64 -2.62 -9.18 -22.23
CA ILE A 64 -3.21 -8.08 -21.46
C ILE A 64 -4.63 -8.38 -20.96
N GLU A 65 -5.41 -9.17 -21.71
CA GLU A 65 -6.75 -9.60 -21.28
C GLU A 65 -6.72 -10.54 -20.07
N SER A 66 -5.67 -11.37 -19.95
CA SER A 66 -5.52 -12.27 -18.79
C SER A 66 -5.11 -11.48 -17.55
N THR A 67 -4.31 -10.43 -17.72
CA THR A 67 -3.87 -9.54 -16.64
C THR A 67 -5.04 -8.74 -16.09
N ALA A 68 -5.83 -8.09 -16.98
CA ALA A 68 -7.02 -7.34 -16.56
C ALA A 68 -8.05 -8.20 -15.82
N LYS A 69 -8.24 -9.47 -16.23
CA LYS A 69 -9.11 -10.41 -15.50
C LYS A 69 -8.54 -10.80 -14.15
N ALA A 70 -7.23 -11.03 -14.06
CA ALA A 70 -6.57 -11.36 -12.80
C ALA A 70 -6.69 -10.20 -11.79
N ASP A 71 -6.48 -8.96 -12.23
CA ASP A 71 -6.65 -7.76 -11.40
C ASP A 71 -8.09 -7.63 -10.90
N TRP A 72 -9.08 -7.90 -11.76
CA TRP A 72 -10.48 -7.84 -11.37
C TRP A 72 -10.84 -8.92 -10.33
N VAL A 73 -10.31 -10.14 -10.49
CA VAL A 73 -10.49 -11.22 -9.51
C VAL A 73 -9.84 -10.87 -8.18
N MET A 74 -8.60 -10.37 -8.20
CA MET A 74 -7.90 -9.91 -6.99
C MET A 74 -8.69 -8.82 -6.29
N PHE A 75 -9.22 -7.85 -7.03
CA PHE A 75 -10.05 -6.77 -6.49
C PHE A 75 -11.31 -7.30 -5.78
N ILE A 76 -12.03 -8.28 -6.34
CA ILE A 76 -13.18 -8.90 -5.65
C ILE A 76 -12.74 -9.54 -4.34
N ILE A 77 -11.63 -10.28 -4.37
CA ILE A 77 -11.10 -10.99 -3.20
C ILE A 77 -10.72 -9.99 -2.10
N GLU A 78 -10.03 -8.90 -2.46
CA GLU A 78 -9.67 -7.82 -1.54
C GLU A 78 -10.89 -7.19 -0.88
N ILE A 79 -11.91 -6.84 -1.68
CA ILE A 79 -13.16 -6.28 -1.16
C ILE A 79 -13.88 -7.29 -0.26
N GLY A 80 -13.87 -8.58 -0.61
CA GLY A 80 -14.47 -9.64 0.21
C GLY A 80 -13.80 -9.78 1.57
N ILE A 81 -12.46 -9.81 1.61
CA ILE A 81 -11.67 -9.87 2.84
C ILE A 81 -11.89 -8.60 3.68
N LEU A 82 -11.94 -7.44 3.04
CA LEU A 82 -12.18 -6.16 3.72
C LEU A 82 -13.57 -6.11 4.38
N LEU A 83 -14.61 -6.51 3.66
CA LEU A 83 -15.97 -6.58 4.21
C LEU A 83 -16.04 -7.58 5.36
N PHE A 84 -15.40 -8.75 5.21
CA PHE A 84 -15.30 -9.73 6.29
C PHE A 84 -14.63 -9.14 7.53
N PHE A 85 -13.50 -8.43 7.38
CA PHE A 85 -12.80 -7.76 8.47
C PHE A 85 -13.67 -6.71 9.17
N ILE A 86 -14.37 -5.86 8.41
CA ILE A 86 -15.26 -4.83 8.97
C ILE A 86 -16.43 -5.47 9.73
N ILE A 87 -17.09 -6.47 9.16
CA ILE A 87 -18.26 -7.13 9.79
C ILE A 87 -17.84 -7.86 11.07
N MET A 88 -16.73 -8.61 11.02
CA MET A 88 -16.22 -9.34 12.18
C MET A 88 -15.73 -8.38 13.26
N GLY A 89 -15.02 -7.32 12.88
CA GLY A 89 -14.56 -6.28 13.80
C GLY A 89 -15.73 -5.59 14.50
N LEU A 90 -16.76 -5.18 13.77
CA LEU A 90 -17.96 -4.55 14.35
C LEU A 90 -18.76 -5.52 15.23
N LYS A 91 -19.00 -6.76 14.78
CA LYS A 91 -19.69 -7.78 15.62
C LYS A 91 -18.96 -8.02 16.94
N PHE A 92 -17.63 -8.07 16.91
CA PHE A 92 -16.82 -8.26 18.09
C PHE A 92 -16.87 -7.06 19.03
N VAL A 93 -16.85 -5.83 18.49
CA VAL A 93 -17.02 -4.59 19.27
C VAL A 93 -18.40 -4.52 19.95
N PHE A 94 -19.48 -4.83 19.22
CA PHE A 94 -20.84 -4.83 19.76
C PHE A 94 -21.13 -5.99 20.71
N SER A 95 -20.38 -7.10 20.61
CA SER A 95 -20.50 -8.26 21.52
C SER A 95 -19.74 -8.07 22.85
N GLY A 96 -19.22 -6.87 23.12
CA GLY A 96 -18.54 -6.54 24.38
C GLY A 96 -17.03 -6.79 24.39
N GLY A 97 -16.41 -7.14 23.26
CA GLY A 97 -14.96 -7.12 23.08
C GLY A 97 -14.48 -5.73 22.66
N GLY A 98 -13.21 -5.38 22.88
CA GLY A 98 -12.67 -4.10 22.37
C GLY A 98 -12.70 -2.96 23.37
N ALA A 99 -12.97 -1.76 22.86
CA ALA A 99 -13.22 -0.56 23.67
C ALA A 99 -14.61 -0.56 24.36
N GLY A 100 -15.49 -1.52 24.05
CA GLY A 100 -16.87 -1.61 24.58
C GLY A 100 -17.84 -0.56 24.02
N GLU A 101 -17.34 0.54 23.46
CA GLU A 101 -18.12 1.67 22.92
C GLU A 101 -17.45 2.26 21.66
N LEU A 102 -18.24 2.98 20.83
CA LEU A 102 -17.73 3.79 19.73
C LEU A 102 -16.97 5.00 20.28
N SER A 103 -15.68 4.82 20.57
CA SER A 103 -14.85 5.87 21.16
C SER A 103 -14.27 6.83 20.11
N ILE A 104 -14.10 8.11 20.48
CA ILE A 104 -13.42 9.13 19.65
C ILE A 104 -11.90 9.09 19.76
N ASN A 105 -11.38 8.31 20.71
CA ASN A 105 -9.94 8.17 21.00
C ASN A 105 -9.05 7.77 19.79
N PRO A 106 -9.56 7.13 18.71
CA PRO A 106 -8.76 6.91 17.50
C PRO A 106 -8.38 8.18 16.74
N PHE A 107 -9.20 9.24 16.81
CA PHE A 107 -8.97 10.46 16.03
C PHE A 107 -7.92 11.38 16.65
N TYR A 108 -7.77 11.35 17.98
CA TYR A 108 -6.83 12.23 18.67
C TYR A 108 -6.24 11.57 19.92
N GLN A 109 -4.93 11.34 19.89
CA GLN A 109 -4.15 10.83 21.02
C GLN A 109 -3.11 11.88 21.43
N PRO A 110 -3.39 12.70 22.46
CA PRO A 110 -2.43 13.69 22.93
C PRO A 110 -1.13 13.02 23.41
N GLY A 111 0.02 13.52 22.94
CA GLY A 111 1.35 13.05 23.35
C GLY A 111 2.00 11.95 22.49
N LYS A 112 1.33 11.42 21.46
CA LYS A 112 1.93 10.44 20.52
C LYS A 112 2.45 11.04 19.21
N ILE A 113 2.21 12.33 18.99
CA ILE A 113 2.68 13.05 17.80
C ILE A 113 4.11 13.53 18.09
N ASN A 114 5.10 12.86 17.49
CA ASN A 114 6.51 13.24 17.51
C ASN A 114 6.98 13.49 16.06
N LEU A 115 8.07 14.25 15.88
CA LEU A 115 8.75 14.47 14.61
C LEU A 115 9.03 13.16 13.85
N GLY A 116 9.44 12.10 14.54
CA GLY A 116 9.64 10.78 13.92
C GLY A 116 8.35 10.15 13.38
N PHE A 117 7.23 10.32 14.09
CA PHE A 117 5.92 9.87 13.61
C PHE A 117 5.51 10.65 12.36
N ILE A 118 5.65 11.98 12.39
CA ILE A 118 5.35 12.84 11.23
C ILE A 118 6.20 12.44 10.03
N ALA A 119 7.52 12.29 10.20
CA ALA A 119 8.43 11.90 9.11
C ALA A 119 8.03 10.55 8.49
N SER A 120 7.64 9.58 9.32
CA SER A 120 7.19 8.27 8.82
C SER A 120 5.84 8.33 8.09
N ALA A 121 4.86 9.05 8.63
CA ALA A 121 3.56 9.23 8.00
C ALA A 121 3.70 9.98 6.66
N THR A 122 4.54 11.01 6.62
CA THR A 122 4.88 11.74 5.38
C THR A 122 5.56 10.83 4.37
N SER A 123 6.48 9.95 4.79
CA SER A 123 7.15 9.00 3.88
C SER A 123 6.17 8.04 3.22
N ILE A 124 5.22 7.50 4.00
CA ILE A 124 4.14 6.62 3.47
C ILE A 124 3.23 7.42 2.53
N ALA A 125 2.88 8.66 2.89
CA ALA A 125 2.08 9.53 2.02
C ALA A 125 2.81 9.85 0.70
N CYS A 126 4.12 10.10 0.74
CA CYS A 126 4.95 10.27 -0.45
C CYS A 126 4.97 9.01 -1.32
N LEU A 127 5.06 7.82 -0.70
CA LEU A 127 5.02 6.54 -1.42
C LEU A 127 3.71 6.36 -2.20
N SER A 128 2.57 6.79 -1.64
CA SER A 128 1.27 6.72 -2.32
C SER A 128 1.19 7.56 -3.60
N PHE A 129 2.03 8.58 -3.77
CA PHE A 129 2.08 9.38 -5.01
C PHE A 129 2.80 8.67 -6.16
N LEU A 130 3.64 7.66 -5.89
CA LEU A 130 4.32 6.89 -6.94
C LEU A 130 3.33 6.14 -7.85
N VAL A 131 2.14 5.82 -7.34
CA VAL A 131 1.11 5.07 -8.07
C VAL A 131 0.44 5.92 -9.17
N PHE A 132 0.62 7.25 -9.15
CA PHE A 132 -0.04 8.15 -10.10
C PHE A 132 0.40 7.95 -11.55
N ASP A 133 1.65 7.54 -11.79
CA ASP A 133 2.17 7.34 -13.16
C ASP A 133 1.37 6.26 -13.91
N GLY A 134 1.11 5.13 -13.25
CA GLY A 134 0.32 4.04 -13.84
C GLY A 134 -1.13 4.41 -14.16
N ILE A 135 -1.73 5.31 -13.38
CA ILE A 135 -3.08 5.83 -13.66
C ILE A 135 -3.08 6.66 -14.95
N SER A 136 -2.01 7.41 -15.19
CA SER A 136 -1.87 8.24 -16.39
C SER A 136 -1.70 7.40 -17.65
N THR A 137 -1.00 6.27 -17.57
CA THR A 137 -0.88 5.32 -18.70
C THR A 137 -2.21 4.62 -18.99
N LEU A 138 -2.94 4.19 -17.96
CA LEU A 138 -4.26 3.56 -18.13
C LEU A 138 -5.31 4.55 -18.67
N ALA A 139 -5.13 5.84 -18.39
CA ALA A 139 -5.96 6.91 -18.93
C ALA A 139 -5.84 7.03 -20.46
N GLU A 140 -4.69 6.75 -21.04
CA GLU A 140 -4.48 6.79 -22.51
C GLU A 140 -5.32 5.71 -23.24
N GLU A 141 -5.60 4.60 -22.57
CA GLU A 141 -6.38 3.47 -23.08
C GLU A 141 -7.89 3.59 -22.79
N THR A 142 -8.34 4.68 -22.13
CA THR A 142 -9.74 4.88 -21.73
C THR A 142 -10.55 5.61 -22.79
N VAL A 143 -11.77 5.14 -23.07
CA VAL A 143 -12.72 5.82 -23.98
C VAL A 143 -13.14 7.18 -23.39
N ASN A 144 -12.86 8.28 -24.13
CA ASN A 144 -13.08 9.67 -23.73
C ASN A 144 -12.32 10.09 -22.46
N PRO A 145 -10.97 10.14 -22.52
CA PRO A 145 -10.13 10.32 -21.33
C PRO A 145 -10.36 11.65 -20.62
N GLU A 146 -10.62 12.74 -21.36
CA GLU A 146 -10.79 14.09 -20.79
C GLU A 146 -11.89 14.19 -19.72
N LYS A 147 -12.96 13.39 -19.82
CA LYS A 147 -14.11 13.44 -18.91
C LYS A 147 -14.19 12.23 -17.99
N THR A 148 -13.86 11.04 -18.52
CA THR A 148 -14.00 9.77 -17.81
C THR A 148 -12.89 9.58 -16.77
N VAL A 149 -11.65 9.93 -17.12
CA VAL A 149 -10.49 9.70 -16.25
C VAL A 149 -10.55 10.61 -15.03
N GLY A 150 -10.79 11.91 -15.22
CA GLY A 150 -10.86 12.86 -14.11
C GLY A 150 -11.96 12.52 -13.11
N ARG A 151 -13.16 12.16 -13.59
CA ARG A 151 -14.27 11.72 -12.73
C ARG A 151 -13.99 10.37 -12.06
N GLY A 152 -13.41 9.41 -12.79
CA GLY A 152 -13.05 8.10 -12.26
C GLY A 152 -12.03 8.20 -11.13
N ILE A 153 -11.00 9.03 -11.30
CA ILE A 153 -9.99 9.30 -10.27
C ILE A 153 -10.64 9.93 -9.03
N LEU A 154 -11.51 10.94 -9.18
CA LEU A 154 -12.17 11.57 -8.04
C LEU A 154 -13.09 10.60 -7.28
N ILE A 155 -13.90 9.82 -7.99
CA ILE A 155 -14.82 8.84 -7.38
C ILE A 155 -14.02 7.76 -6.66
N SER A 156 -13.00 7.20 -7.30
CA SER A 156 -12.15 6.16 -6.69
C SER A 156 -11.37 6.70 -5.49
N LEU A 157 -10.82 7.92 -5.56
CA LEU A 157 -10.12 8.55 -4.44
C LEU A 157 -11.04 8.72 -3.23
N VAL A 158 -12.25 9.23 -3.44
CA VAL A 158 -13.23 9.40 -2.35
C VAL A 158 -13.68 8.04 -1.80
N ALA A 159 -13.97 7.07 -2.67
CA ALA A 159 -14.40 5.74 -2.26
C ALA A 159 -13.31 5.01 -1.45
N ILE A 160 -12.07 4.98 -1.96
CA ILE A 160 -10.91 4.39 -1.26
C ILE A 160 -10.64 5.13 0.04
N GLY A 161 -10.72 6.46 0.05
CA GLY A 161 -10.56 7.27 1.26
C GLY A 161 -11.56 6.92 2.36
N ILE A 162 -12.85 6.79 2.02
CA ILE A 162 -13.91 6.38 2.95
C ILE A 162 -13.64 4.96 3.48
N ILE A 163 -13.35 4.02 2.58
CA ILE A 163 -13.04 2.63 2.96
C ILE A 163 -11.81 2.59 3.89
N PHE A 164 -10.78 3.37 3.60
CA PHE A 164 -9.56 3.46 4.40
C PHE A 164 -9.80 4.02 5.81
N ILE A 165 -10.60 5.08 5.92
CA ILE A 165 -11.00 5.64 7.23
C ILE A 165 -11.80 4.59 8.02
N LEU A 166 -12.77 3.95 7.39
CA LEU A 166 -13.62 2.93 8.04
C LEU A 166 -12.80 1.74 8.54
N GLN A 167 -11.95 1.15 7.70
CA GLN A 167 -11.14 -0.01 8.11
C GLN A 167 -10.13 0.36 9.20
N THR A 168 -9.52 1.55 9.12
CA THR A 168 -8.56 2.02 10.12
C THR A 168 -9.27 2.26 11.45
N TYR A 169 -10.46 2.85 11.43
CA TYR A 169 -11.28 3.03 12.63
C TYR A 169 -11.61 1.69 13.29
N VAL A 170 -12.10 0.70 12.52
CA VAL A 170 -12.36 -0.66 13.03
C VAL A 170 -11.10 -1.32 13.58
N ALA A 171 -9.96 -1.21 12.88
CA ALA A 171 -8.69 -1.76 13.33
C ALA A 171 -8.20 -1.12 14.64
N THR A 172 -8.39 0.19 14.83
CA THR A 172 -8.02 0.87 16.08
C THR A 172 -8.92 0.50 17.25
N LEU A 173 -10.23 0.32 17.02
CA LEU A 173 -11.16 -0.19 18.04
C LEU A 173 -10.81 -1.62 18.46
N PHE A 174 -10.39 -2.45 17.50
CA PHE A 174 -9.87 -3.79 17.78
C PHE A 174 -8.56 -3.75 18.59
N CYS A 175 -7.64 -2.83 18.23
CA CYS A 175 -6.31 -2.71 18.86
C CYS A 175 -6.33 -2.09 20.28
N GLN A 176 -7.35 -1.32 20.65
CA GLN A 176 -7.46 -0.71 21.99
C GLN A 176 -7.57 -1.72 23.15
N ILE A 177 -7.72 -3.02 22.87
CA ILE A 177 -7.59 -4.14 23.83
C ILE A 177 -6.18 -4.24 24.45
N GLY A 178 -5.15 -3.68 23.82
CA GLY A 178 -3.75 -3.75 24.29
C GLY A 178 -3.38 -2.88 25.50
N ARG A 179 -4.25 -2.73 26.51
CA ARG A 179 -3.84 -2.21 27.85
C ARG A 179 -3.21 -3.29 28.75
N THR A 180 -2.64 -4.33 28.14
CA THR A 180 -1.43 -4.98 28.65
C THR A 180 -0.34 -4.76 27.60
N PRO A 181 0.94 -4.56 27.99
CA PRO A 181 2.00 -4.16 27.09
C PRO A 181 2.41 -5.33 26.19
N ILE A 182 1.54 -5.70 25.26
CA ILE A 182 1.97 -6.28 24.00
C ILE A 182 2.65 -5.12 23.30
N LYS A 183 3.95 -5.03 23.57
CA LYS A 183 4.96 -4.41 22.74
C LYS A 183 4.32 -3.93 21.43
N VAL A 184 4.10 -2.62 21.36
CA VAL A 184 4.14 -1.83 20.12
C VAL A 184 5.57 -1.95 19.58
N GLN A 185 6.05 -3.19 19.44
CA GLN A 185 7.29 -3.56 18.85
C GLN A 185 6.99 -3.98 17.43
N ASN A 186 5.79 -4.49 17.08
CA ASN A 186 5.49 -5.03 15.73
C ASN A 186 4.95 -3.98 14.74
N SER A 187 4.17 -2.98 15.15
CA SER A 187 3.83 -1.83 14.29
C SER A 187 5.00 -0.84 14.19
N LEU A 188 5.75 -0.68 15.28
CA LEU A 188 7.09 -0.11 15.23
C LEU A 188 8.09 -1.05 14.56
N MET A 189 7.85 -2.35 14.39
CA MET A 189 8.73 -3.27 13.63
C MET A 189 8.52 -3.06 12.15
N LEU A 190 7.32 -2.72 11.68
CA LEU A 190 7.12 -2.30 10.30
C LEU A 190 7.85 -0.98 10.01
N LEU A 191 7.78 -0.01 10.93
CA LEU A 191 8.57 1.23 10.83
C LEU A 191 10.07 1.01 11.04
N HIS A 192 10.46 0.10 11.93
CA HIS A 192 11.84 -0.26 12.21
C HIS A 192 12.39 -1.18 11.12
N LEU A 193 11.60 -1.98 10.41
CA LEU A 193 12.02 -2.73 9.22
C LEU A 193 12.14 -1.79 8.03
N LEU A 194 11.27 -0.80 7.89
CA LEU A 194 11.43 0.27 6.90
C LEU A 194 12.66 1.16 7.20
N GLN A 195 12.99 1.42 8.48
CA GLN A 195 14.18 2.22 8.86
C GLN A 195 15.49 1.41 9.00
N VAL A 196 15.44 0.17 9.46
CA VAL A 196 16.60 -0.75 9.62
C VAL A 196 17.02 -1.32 8.27
N ASN A 197 16.09 -1.53 7.34
CA ASN A 197 16.46 -1.93 5.98
C ASN A 197 16.93 -0.72 5.14
N ALA A 198 16.38 0.48 5.38
CA ALA A 198 16.92 1.72 4.80
C ALA A 198 18.34 2.03 5.31
N SER A 199 18.63 1.87 6.60
CA SER A 199 19.98 2.10 7.17
C SER A 199 21.03 1.07 6.74
N ARG A 200 20.62 -0.17 6.38
CA ARG A 200 21.52 -1.14 5.73
C ARG A 200 21.80 -0.84 4.25
N LEU A 201 20.95 -0.08 3.56
CA LEU A 201 21.19 0.32 2.17
C LEU A 201 22.21 1.48 2.02
N TYR A 202 22.42 2.30 3.06
CA TYR A 202 23.45 3.36 3.03
C TYR A 202 24.88 2.88 3.30
N PHE A 203 25.09 1.59 3.59
CA PHE A 203 26.42 1.00 3.86
C PHE A 203 26.97 0.13 2.72
N LEU A 204 26.27 0.08 1.57
CA LEU A 204 26.70 -0.67 0.39
C LEU A 204 26.92 0.20 -0.86
N TRP A 205 26.99 1.52 -0.70
CA TRP A 205 27.60 2.46 -1.65
C TRP A 205 28.43 3.48 -0.90
#